data_AF-Q0B8Z9-F1
#
_entry.id   AF-Q0B8Z9-F1
#
_cell.length_a   1.000
_cell.length_b   1.000
_cell.length_c   1.000
_cell.angle_alpha   90.00
_cell.angle_beta   90.00
_cell.angle_gamma   90.00
#
_symmetry.space_group_name_H-M   'P 1'
#
loop_
_entity.id
_entity.type
_entity.pdbx_description
1 polymer ?
#
loop_
_entity_poly.entity_id
_entity_poly.type
_entity_poly.pdbx_seq_one_letter_code
_entity_poly.pdbx_strand_id
1 'polypeptide(L)'
;MKASVTRAPRGNESIRPSGAVEPESSATQCPQAGTTPAEQWNRAAHASVAAMTFGLSPVSLALATLDWAAHLAVSPGKCFDLAMQACAAAVAPAADQCEAEAGEADPTGLAVHAGQADPRFAAPAWAGWPFHVYRDSFLAIQRWWRDATHGVPGVERHHEELVGFAARQWLDACSPGNFLATNPVVLDATMSSGGANLAAGALNWLEDAKELLERAAGTHAHDARTYLPGRDVAITPGRVVWRNALCELLQYEPTTARVASEPILIVPSWIMKYYILDLQPHNSLIRFLVDAGYTVFAVSWRNPGAEARDFGLDDYLRDGCMAALDAARSVCGGAVHAVGYCLGGTLLAIVAAALARDGRQHEALRSITLLAAQTDFSEPGELGLFIDASELSALDALMWRQGYLDGAQMSAAFQLLNARDLIWSRMMSEYLLGTRTKPNDLMSWNADTTRMPYRMHSEYLTRLFLDNDLAVGRYCVDGRPVALSDIDVPTFVVGTERDHVSPWGSVYKLHLLTHHALTFVLTSGGHNAGIVSEPGHPGRHYRRATRKPGAPYRSRHDFVRETAAVDGSWWTCWRDWLHERSSGDVPARAPAAGLGAAPGTYVLQT
;
A
#
# COMPACT_ATOMS: atom_id res chain seq x y z
N MET A 1 15.00 -61.24 -70.65
CA MET A 1 16.13 -61.26 -71.61
C MET A 1 16.51 -59.82 -71.91
N LYS A 2 17.81 -59.56 -72.08
CA LYS A 2 18.50 -58.26 -72.17
C LYS A 2 17.91 -57.27 -73.18
N ALA A 3 18.13 -55.97 -72.88
CA ALA A 3 18.61 -54.88 -73.75
C ALA A 3 17.83 -53.58 -73.48
N SER A 4 18.36 -52.37 -73.52
CA SER A 4 19.71 -51.84 -73.71
C SER A 4 19.58 -50.31 -73.73
N VAL A 5 20.34 -49.65 -72.85
CA VAL A 5 21.19 -48.47 -73.09
C VAL A 5 20.58 -47.28 -73.87
N THR A 6 20.16 -46.21 -73.19
CA THR A 6 20.89 -44.96 -72.86
C THR A 6 21.14 -44.00 -74.03
N ARG A 7 20.63 -42.77 -73.90
CA ARG A 7 21.37 -41.55 -74.28
C ARG A 7 20.83 -40.29 -73.60
N ALA A 8 21.64 -39.77 -72.66
CA ALA A 8 21.72 -38.35 -72.30
C ALA A 8 22.56 -37.61 -73.39
N PRO A 9 22.78 -36.27 -73.40
CA PRO A 9 23.04 -35.39 -72.24
C PRO A 9 22.47 -33.95 -72.44
N ARG A 10 22.72 -32.86 -71.70
CA ARG A 10 23.85 -32.29 -70.94
C ARG A 10 23.25 -31.13 -70.10
N GLY A 11 23.55 -31.04 -68.81
CA GLY A 11 24.41 -29.98 -68.25
C GLY A 11 23.57 -28.99 -67.43
N ASN A 12 24.00 -28.39 -66.33
CA ASN A 12 25.27 -28.40 -65.63
C ASN A 12 25.01 -28.02 -64.15
N GLU A 13 25.95 -28.42 -63.30
CA GLU A 13 26.03 -28.37 -61.83
C GLU A 13 25.49 -27.12 -61.09
N SER A 14 24.88 -27.34 -59.91
CA SER A 14 25.37 -26.70 -58.67
C SER A 14 24.97 -27.47 -57.39
N ILE A 15 26.01 -27.99 -56.74
CA ILE A 15 26.31 -28.08 -55.30
C ILE A 15 25.13 -27.84 -54.31
N ARG A 16 24.80 -28.88 -53.53
CA ARG A 16 24.07 -28.76 -52.25
C ARG A 16 24.91 -28.06 -51.20
N PRO A 17 24.29 -27.31 -50.28
CA PRO A 17 24.70 -27.32 -48.89
C PRO A 17 23.68 -28.05 -48.02
N SER A 18 24.25 -28.85 -47.14
CA SER A 18 23.67 -29.50 -45.97
C SER A 18 23.25 -28.45 -44.94
N GLY A 19 22.18 -28.73 -44.18
CA GLY A 19 21.88 -28.05 -42.92
C GLY A 19 20.46 -27.50 -42.83
N ALA A 20 19.47 -28.39 -42.69
CA ALA A 20 18.17 -27.97 -42.15
C ALA A 20 18.29 -28.00 -40.62
N VAL A 21 18.60 -26.85 -40.04
CA VAL A 21 18.42 -26.58 -38.62
C VAL A 21 16.95 -26.22 -38.45
N GLU A 22 16.20 -27.07 -37.74
CA GLU A 22 14.88 -26.70 -37.22
C GLU A 22 15.05 -25.45 -36.35
N PRO A 23 14.17 -24.44 -36.44
CA PRO A 23 14.25 -23.32 -35.52
C PRO A 23 13.81 -23.81 -34.15
N GLU A 24 14.78 -24.08 -33.27
CA GLU A 24 14.55 -24.10 -31.83
C GLU A 24 13.85 -22.78 -31.47
N SER A 25 12.59 -22.89 -31.04
CA SER A 25 11.88 -21.77 -30.45
C SER A 25 12.56 -21.41 -29.13
N SER A 26 13.55 -20.53 -29.18
CA SER A 26 14.03 -19.78 -28.03
C SER A 26 12.98 -18.73 -27.66
N ALA A 27 11.78 -19.20 -27.28
CA ALA A 27 10.94 -18.42 -26.40
C ALA A 27 11.75 -18.30 -25.11
N THR A 28 12.18 -17.09 -24.78
CA THR A 28 12.93 -16.74 -23.58
C THR A 28 12.16 -17.26 -22.36
N GLN A 29 12.48 -18.48 -21.93
CA GLN A 29 11.82 -19.11 -20.79
C GLN A 29 12.27 -18.37 -19.54
N CYS A 30 11.30 -17.77 -18.84
CA CYS A 30 11.48 -17.19 -17.51
C CYS A 30 12.19 -18.23 -16.61
N PRO A 31 13.37 -17.93 -16.04
CA PRO A 31 14.18 -18.92 -15.34
C PRO A 31 13.49 -19.40 -14.05
N GLN A 32 13.54 -20.71 -13.80
CA GLN A 32 13.21 -21.31 -12.50
C GLN A 32 14.49 -21.40 -11.66
N ALA A 33 14.55 -20.72 -10.51
CA ALA A 33 15.71 -20.74 -9.63
C ALA A 33 15.62 -21.90 -8.62
N GLY A 34 16.62 -22.79 -8.59
CA GLY A 34 16.85 -23.75 -7.50
C GLY A 34 17.99 -23.27 -6.61
N THR A 35 17.84 -23.37 -5.28
CA THR A 35 18.82 -22.88 -4.29
C THR A 35 19.92 -23.91 -3.98
N THR A 36 21.17 -23.47 -3.87
CA THR A 36 22.34 -24.32 -3.54
C THR A 36 22.56 -24.46 -2.01
N PRO A 37 23.28 -25.50 -1.53
CA PRO A 37 23.58 -25.65 -0.09
C PRO A 37 24.41 -24.51 0.51
N ALA A 38 25.29 -23.87 -0.27
CA ALA A 38 26.08 -22.73 0.20
C ALA A 38 25.20 -21.48 0.44
N GLU A 39 24.20 -21.28 -0.41
CA GLU A 39 23.20 -20.22 -0.22
C GLU A 39 22.38 -20.42 1.07
N GLN A 40 22.13 -21.67 1.48
CA GLN A 40 21.42 -21.96 2.73
C GLN A 40 22.21 -21.53 3.97
N TRP A 41 23.53 -21.69 3.96
CA TRP A 41 24.39 -21.24 5.06
C TRP A 41 24.46 -19.71 5.15
N ASN A 42 24.60 -19.04 4.01
CA ASN A 42 24.57 -17.57 3.96
C ASN A 42 23.24 -17.03 4.48
N ARG A 43 22.11 -17.63 4.07
CA ARG A 43 20.79 -17.28 4.60
C ARG A 43 20.75 -17.45 6.12
N ALA A 44 21.21 -18.56 6.69
CA ALA A 44 21.18 -18.76 8.14
C ALA A 44 21.97 -17.68 8.93
N ALA A 45 23.09 -17.21 8.40
CA ALA A 45 23.86 -16.10 9.00
C ALA A 45 23.10 -14.77 8.91
N HIS A 46 22.55 -14.43 7.73
CA HIS A 46 21.73 -13.23 7.54
C HIS A 46 20.46 -13.23 8.42
N ALA A 47 19.82 -14.38 8.64
CA ALA A 47 18.66 -14.51 9.54
C ALA A 47 18.98 -14.07 10.98
N SER A 48 20.19 -14.41 11.43
CA SER A 48 20.63 -14.12 12.80
C SER A 48 20.86 -12.62 12.99
N VAL A 49 21.45 -11.95 11.99
CA VAL A 49 21.61 -10.49 11.98
C VAL A 49 20.25 -9.80 11.91
N ALA A 50 19.37 -10.23 11.00
CA ALA A 50 18.01 -9.70 10.84
C ALA A 50 17.20 -9.75 12.14
N ALA A 51 17.28 -10.87 12.87
CA ALA A 51 16.57 -11.06 14.12
C ALA A 51 17.09 -10.12 15.22
N MET A 52 18.39 -9.78 15.23
CA MET A 52 18.98 -8.86 16.20
C MET A 52 18.66 -7.39 15.92
N THR A 53 18.35 -7.06 14.67
CA THR A 53 18.12 -5.68 14.20
C THR A 53 16.66 -5.38 13.88
N PHE A 54 15.75 -6.29 14.23
CA PHE A 54 14.32 -6.22 13.91
C PHE A 54 14.03 -6.03 12.41
N GLY A 55 14.87 -6.62 11.56
CA GLY A 55 14.71 -6.60 10.09
C GLY A 55 15.42 -5.46 9.37
N LEU A 56 16.00 -4.49 10.09
CA LEU A 56 16.77 -3.39 9.49
C LEU A 56 18.19 -3.81 9.15
N SER A 57 18.74 -3.36 8.03
CA SER A 57 20.14 -3.61 7.65
C SER A 57 21.07 -2.54 8.25
N PRO A 58 21.93 -2.86 9.24
CA PRO A 58 22.88 -1.88 9.78
C PRO A 58 23.91 -1.45 8.75
N VAL A 59 24.21 -2.33 7.79
CA VAL A 59 25.17 -2.07 6.72
C VAL A 59 24.61 -1.01 5.76
N SER A 60 23.34 -1.12 5.37
CA SER A 60 22.69 -0.18 4.47
C SER A 60 22.63 1.23 5.08
N LEU A 61 22.23 1.33 6.35
CA LEU A 61 22.21 2.62 7.06
C LEU A 61 23.62 3.23 7.20
N ALA A 62 24.63 2.41 7.48
CA ALA A 62 26.02 2.87 7.57
C ALA A 62 26.56 3.35 6.21
N LEU A 63 26.28 2.63 5.13
CA LEU A 63 26.67 3.02 3.77
C LEU A 63 25.96 4.32 3.36
N ALA A 64 24.66 4.44 3.61
CA ALA A 64 23.91 5.66 3.31
C ALA A 64 24.44 6.86 4.07
N THR A 65 24.76 6.69 5.37
CA THR A 65 25.35 7.75 6.20
C THR A 65 26.73 8.16 5.68
N LEU A 66 27.56 7.19 5.28
CA LEU A 66 28.90 7.46 4.75
C LEU A 66 28.83 8.20 3.41
N ASP A 67 27.98 7.74 2.49
CA ASP A 67 27.76 8.34 1.18
C ASP A 67 27.29 9.79 1.32
N TRP A 68 26.23 10.01 2.12
CA TRP A 68 25.73 11.34 2.45
C TRP A 68 26.81 12.25 3.07
N ALA A 69 27.52 11.77 4.10
CA ALA A 69 28.51 12.58 4.81
C ALA A 69 29.69 12.96 3.91
N ALA A 70 30.16 12.04 3.08
CA ALA A 70 31.27 12.28 2.16
C ALA A 70 30.89 13.33 1.11
N HIS A 71 29.72 13.20 0.47
CA HIS A 71 29.22 14.14 -0.53
C HIS A 71 28.89 15.52 0.05
N LEU A 72 28.32 15.57 1.26
CA LEU A 72 28.07 16.82 1.95
C LEU A 72 29.38 17.56 2.27
N ALA A 73 30.40 16.84 2.77
CA ALA A 73 31.70 17.42 3.11
C ALA A 73 32.43 18.06 1.91
N VAL A 74 32.19 17.56 0.70
CA VAL A 74 32.76 18.11 -0.55
C VAL A 74 31.83 19.08 -1.30
N SER A 75 30.71 19.48 -0.68
CA SER A 75 29.71 20.38 -1.26
C SER A 75 29.74 21.77 -0.61
N PRO A 76 30.72 22.65 -0.92
CA PRO A 76 30.91 23.92 -0.22
C PRO A 76 29.71 24.87 -0.32
N GLY A 77 29.00 24.89 -1.45
CA GLY A 77 27.78 25.70 -1.62
C GLY A 77 26.67 25.26 -0.68
N LYS A 78 26.41 23.95 -0.60
CA LYS A 78 25.43 23.38 0.32
C LYS A 78 25.76 23.67 1.78
N CYS A 79 27.04 23.51 2.16
CA CYS A 79 27.51 23.83 3.50
C CYS A 79 27.34 25.32 3.84
N PHE A 80 27.58 26.21 2.87
CA PHE A 80 27.34 27.64 3.03
C PHE A 80 25.86 27.96 3.23
N ASP A 81 24.97 27.38 2.40
CA ASP A 81 23.52 27.56 2.53
C ASP A 81 23.01 27.09 3.90
N LEU A 82 23.46 25.91 4.35
CA LEU A 82 23.11 25.36 5.67
C LEU A 82 23.64 26.22 6.82
N ALA A 83 24.84 26.79 6.69
CA ALA A 83 25.40 27.71 7.68
C ALA A 83 24.60 29.02 7.74
N MET A 84 24.22 29.56 6.57
CA MET A 84 23.39 30.76 6.48
C MET A 84 21.99 30.53 7.06
N GLN A 85 21.39 29.38 6.79
CA GLN A 85 20.10 28.99 7.37
C GLN A 85 20.16 28.88 8.90
N ALA A 86 21.22 28.26 9.44
CA ALA A 86 21.43 28.16 10.89
C ALA A 86 21.64 29.55 11.54
N CYS A 87 22.44 30.42 10.90
CA CYS A 87 22.62 31.80 11.35
C CYS A 87 21.30 32.59 11.32
N ALA A 88 20.52 32.48 10.24
CA ALA A 88 19.23 33.13 10.13
C ALA A 88 18.26 32.66 11.22
N ALA A 89 18.21 31.34 11.48
CA ALA A 89 17.37 30.78 12.54
C ALA A 89 17.78 31.25 13.95
N ALA A 90 19.07 31.51 14.19
CA ALA A 90 19.58 31.99 15.48
C ALA A 90 19.29 33.48 15.73
N VAL A 91 19.08 34.27 14.67
CA VAL A 91 18.92 35.74 14.74
C VAL A 91 17.47 36.18 14.49
N ALA A 92 16.65 35.34 13.84
CA ALA A 92 15.27 35.67 13.53
C ALA A 92 14.41 35.79 14.80
N PRO A 93 13.68 36.91 14.99
CA PRO A 93 12.67 37.00 16.04
C PRO A 93 11.53 36.01 15.73
N ALA A 94 10.99 35.36 16.76
CA ALA A 94 9.93 34.36 16.66
C ALA A 94 8.68 34.78 15.84
N ALA A 95 8.46 36.09 15.66
CA ALA A 95 7.34 36.64 14.91
C ALA A 95 7.47 36.56 13.37
N ASP A 96 8.70 36.50 12.82
CA ASP A 96 8.95 36.63 11.37
C ASP A 96 8.83 35.31 10.59
N GLN A 97 8.77 34.18 11.29
CA GLN A 97 8.73 32.85 10.66
C GLN A 97 7.31 32.43 10.24
N CYS A 98 6.25 33.06 10.79
CA CYS A 98 4.87 32.75 10.44
C CYS A 98 4.45 33.26 9.05
N GLU A 99 5.06 34.35 8.55
CA GLU A 99 4.71 34.91 7.23
C GLU A 99 5.43 34.19 6.08
N ALA A 100 6.60 33.60 6.32
CA ALA A 100 7.33 32.84 5.31
C ALA A 100 6.62 31.53 4.90
N GLU A 101 5.81 30.94 5.79
CA GLU A 101 5.03 29.72 5.50
C GLU A 101 3.87 29.94 4.51
N ALA A 102 3.45 31.19 4.27
CA ALA A 102 2.40 31.49 3.30
C ALA A 102 2.92 31.66 1.85
N GLY A 103 4.24 31.76 1.65
CA GLY A 103 4.83 32.23 0.39
C GLY A 103 5.65 31.23 -0.43
N GLU A 104 6.19 30.17 0.16
CA GLU A 104 7.01 29.20 -0.59
C GLU A 104 6.17 27.99 -1.03
N ALA A 105 5.55 28.14 -2.20
CA ALA A 105 5.06 27.01 -2.96
C ALA A 105 6.24 26.11 -3.36
N ASP A 106 6.26 24.89 -2.82
CA ASP A 106 7.14 23.81 -3.26
C ASP A 106 7.07 23.68 -4.80
N PRO A 107 8.17 23.92 -5.55
CA PRO A 107 8.18 23.79 -7.00
C PRO A 107 7.95 22.35 -7.46
N THR A 108 8.05 21.38 -6.56
CA THR A 108 7.76 19.97 -6.82
C THR A 108 6.32 19.57 -6.54
N GLY A 109 5.45 20.45 -6.01
CA GLY A 109 4.01 20.19 -5.82
C GLY A 109 3.66 18.82 -5.22
N LEU A 110 4.57 18.24 -4.43
CA LEU A 110 4.53 16.85 -3.96
C LEU A 110 4.06 16.76 -2.51
N ALA A 111 4.27 17.81 -1.73
CA ALA A 111 3.65 17.96 -0.44
C ALA A 111 2.36 18.77 -0.57
N VAL A 112 1.20 18.11 -0.41
CA VAL A 112 -0.09 18.79 -0.14
C VAL A 112 -0.04 19.58 1.20
N HIS A 113 1.13 19.62 1.86
CA HIS A 113 1.38 20.22 3.17
C HIS A 113 2.36 21.41 3.15
N ALA A 114 2.85 21.85 1.99
CA ALA A 114 3.63 23.10 1.92
C ALA A 114 2.70 24.30 2.19
N GLY A 115 2.44 24.57 3.47
CA GLY A 115 1.57 25.65 3.96
C GLY A 115 0.65 25.30 5.14
N GLN A 116 0.68 24.06 5.67
CA GLN A 116 -0.06 23.72 6.90
C GLN A 116 0.88 23.71 8.11
N ALA A 117 0.55 24.54 9.12
CA ALA A 117 1.21 24.56 10.42
C ALA A 117 1.32 23.13 10.99
N ASP A 118 2.48 22.78 11.57
CA ASP A 118 2.70 21.44 12.13
C ASP A 118 1.61 21.09 13.16
N PRO A 119 0.84 20.00 12.95
CA PRO A 119 -0.27 19.64 13.82
C PRO A 119 0.11 19.50 15.30
N ARG A 120 1.37 19.16 15.61
CA ARG A 120 1.88 19.05 16.99
C ARG A 120 1.79 20.37 17.76
N PHE A 121 1.84 21.49 17.03
CA PHE A 121 1.87 22.83 17.58
C PHE A 121 0.60 23.64 17.26
N ALA A 122 -0.47 22.96 16.84
CA ALA A 122 -1.73 23.60 16.44
C ALA A 122 -2.50 24.27 17.59
N ALA A 123 -2.26 23.84 18.84
CA ALA A 123 -2.95 24.40 20.00
C ALA A 123 -2.50 25.85 20.26
N PRO A 124 -3.41 26.80 20.55
CA PRO A 124 -3.07 28.21 20.76
C PRO A 124 -2.03 28.46 21.87
N ALA A 125 -1.95 27.56 22.85
CA ALA A 125 -1.00 27.66 23.97
C ALA A 125 0.48 27.65 23.52
N TRP A 126 0.78 27.11 22.34
CA TRP A 126 2.12 27.14 21.75
C TRP A 126 2.59 28.52 21.30
N ALA A 127 1.69 29.50 21.16
CA ALA A 127 2.06 30.88 20.83
C ALA A 127 2.59 31.67 22.04
N GLY A 128 2.37 31.19 23.27
CA GLY A 128 2.81 31.86 24.49
C GLY A 128 4.31 31.75 24.75
N TRP A 129 4.89 32.69 25.50
CA TRP A 129 6.25 32.55 26.05
C TRP A 129 6.25 31.55 27.22
N PRO A 130 7.25 30.65 27.34
CA PRO A 130 8.41 30.44 26.46
C PRO A 130 8.18 29.45 25.32
N PHE A 131 6.97 28.88 25.19
CA PHE A 131 6.66 27.75 24.32
C PHE A 131 6.83 28.03 22.82
N HIS A 132 6.56 29.26 22.37
CA HIS A 132 6.80 29.62 20.97
C HIS A 132 8.29 29.50 20.60
N VAL A 133 9.21 29.81 21.53
CA VAL A 133 10.65 29.64 21.28
C VAL A 133 11.01 28.17 21.10
N TYR A 134 10.46 27.29 21.92
CA TYR A 134 10.69 25.85 21.78
C TYR A 134 10.16 25.32 20.45
N ARG A 135 8.93 25.72 20.09
CA ARG A 135 8.31 25.39 18.80
C ARG A 135 9.16 25.87 17.63
N ASP A 136 9.47 27.16 17.59
CA ASP A 136 10.12 27.80 16.45
C ASP A 136 11.57 27.32 16.28
N SER A 137 12.28 27.13 17.39
CA SER A 137 13.63 26.54 17.37
C SER A 137 13.60 25.11 16.84
N PHE A 138 12.64 24.31 17.27
CA PHE A 138 12.49 22.94 16.81
C PHE A 138 12.12 22.87 15.32
N LEU A 139 11.15 23.67 14.86
CA LEU A 139 10.79 23.75 13.44
C LEU A 139 11.96 24.23 12.57
N ALA A 140 12.77 25.16 13.06
CA ALA A 140 13.98 25.59 12.38
C ALA A 140 15.03 24.46 12.26
N ILE A 141 15.25 23.69 13.34
CA ILE A 141 16.13 22.52 13.32
C ILE A 141 15.59 21.46 12.35
N GLN A 142 14.29 21.22 12.31
CA GLN A 142 13.69 20.28 11.37
C GLN A 142 13.87 20.72 9.92
N ARG A 143 13.67 22.01 9.61
CA ARG A 143 13.94 22.57 8.28
C ARG A 143 15.41 22.41 7.90
N TRP A 144 16.32 22.73 8.81
CA TRP A 144 17.75 22.58 8.59
C TRP A 144 18.13 21.13 8.28
N TRP A 145 17.64 20.17 9.06
CA TRP A 145 17.93 18.75 8.82
C TRP A 145 17.32 18.25 7.52
N ARG A 146 16.08 18.64 7.19
CA ARG A 146 15.47 18.32 5.90
C ARG A 146 16.36 18.80 4.76
N ASP A 147 16.83 20.03 4.82
CA ASP A 147 17.66 20.60 3.76
C ASP A 147 19.07 19.98 3.78
N ALA A 148 19.61 19.61 4.95
CA ALA A 148 20.91 18.95 5.07
C ALA A 148 20.91 17.52 4.54
N THR A 149 19.77 16.82 4.64
CA THR A 149 19.62 15.47 4.11
C THR A 149 19.12 15.44 2.68
N HIS A 150 18.59 16.54 2.11
CA HIS A 150 18.02 16.54 0.76
C HIS A 150 18.77 17.40 -0.26
N GLY A 151 18.83 16.92 -1.51
CA GLY A 151 19.46 17.63 -2.63
C GLY A 151 20.96 17.81 -2.43
N VAL A 152 21.65 16.79 -1.90
CA VAL A 152 23.11 16.81 -1.72
C VAL A 152 23.76 16.27 -3.01
N PRO A 153 24.57 17.06 -3.73
CA PRO A 153 25.10 16.65 -5.03
C PRO A 153 25.93 15.35 -4.96
N GLY A 154 25.52 14.36 -5.73
CA GLY A 154 26.24 13.10 -5.93
C GLY A 154 25.86 11.97 -4.98
N VAL A 155 25.04 12.23 -3.95
CA VAL A 155 24.49 11.18 -3.07
C VAL A 155 23.50 10.32 -3.87
N GLU A 156 23.54 9.00 -3.64
CA GLU A 156 22.53 8.10 -4.19
C GLU A 156 21.15 8.42 -3.62
N ARG A 157 20.11 8.52 -4.47
CA ARG A 157 18.77 8.95 -4.05
C ARG A 157 18.21 8.10 -2.89
N HIS A 158 18.42 6.78 -2.93
CA HIS A 158 17.98 5.90 -1.85
C HIS A 158 18.68 6.21 -0.52
N HIS A 159 20.00 6.47 -0.54
CA HIS A 159 20.75 6.88 0.65
C HIS A 159 20.27 8.22 1.20
N GLU A 160 19.99 9.18 0.32
CA GLU A 160 19.42 10.48 0.68
C GLU A 160 18.10 10.31 1.44
N GLU A 161 17.19 9.50 0.90
CA GLU A 161 15.89 9.22 1.50
C GLU A 161 16.03 8.47 2.85
N LEU A 162 16.96 7.52 2.97
CA LEU A 162 17.21 6.74 4.19
C LEU A 162 17.79 7.61 5.32
N VAL A 163 18.78 8.46 5.03
CA VAL A 163 19.36 9.39 6.02
C VAL A 163 18.33 10.45 6.42
N GLY A 164 17.58 10.99 5.46
CA GLY A 164 16.48 11.91 5.73
C GLY A 164 15.42 11.30 6.64
N PHE A 165 15.05 10.05 6.40
CA PHE A 165 14.13 9.32 7.27
C PHE A 165 14.70 9.14 8.68
N ALA A 166 15.94 8.64 8.82
CA ALA A 166 16.57 8.45 10.12
C ALA A 166 16.67 9.76 10.92
N ALA A 167 17.01 10.87 10.26
CA ALA A 167 17.02 12.21 10.86
C ALA A 167 15.62 12.62 11.33
N ARG A 168 14.57 12.40 10.54
CA ARG A 168 13.18 12.67 10.94
C ARG A 168 12.77 11.88 12.18
N GLN A 169 13.09 10.59 12.24
CA GLN A 169 12.79 9.75 13.41
C GLN A 169 13.46 10.25 14.69
N TRP A 170 14.73 10.63 14.59
CA TRP A 170 15.48 11.20 15.71
C TRP A 170 14.93 12.56 16.16
N LEU A 171 14.57 13.42 15.21
CA LEU A 171 13.98 14.72 15.50
C LEU A 171 12.59 14.59 16.13
N ASP A 172 11.75 13.68 15.63
CA ASP A 172 10.42 13.46 16.18
C ASP A 172 10.49 12.95 17.62
N ALA A 173 11.49 12.13 17.97
CA ALA A 173 11.75 11.74 19.35
C ALA A 173 12.12 12.92 20.25
N CYS A 174 12.87 13.88 19.72
CA CYS A 174 13.32 15.09 20.42
C CYS A 174 12.29 16.24 20.40
N SER A 175 11.07 16.03 19.90
CA SER A 175 10.08 17.10 19.80
C SER A 175 9.69 17.68 21.17
N PRO A 176 9.59 19.02 21.33
CA PRO A 176 9.21 19.62 22.62
C PRO A 176 7.77 19.24 23.05
N GLY A 177 6.92 18.80 22.12
CA GLY A 177 5.58 18.29 22.43
C GLY A 177 5.59 16.96 23.20
N ASN A 178 6.72 16.25 23.20
CA ASN A 178 6.85 14.93 23.82
C ASN A 178 7.15 15.00 25.33
N PHE A 179 7.49 16.16 25.87
CA PHE A 179 7.94 16.28 27.26
C PHE A 179 7.01 17.17 28.08
N LEU A 180 6.69 16.72 29.29
CA LEU A 180 5.86 17.46 30.24
C LEU A 180 6.36 18.91 30.45
N ALA A 181 7.67 19.09 30.62
CA ALA A 181 8.26 20.40 30.95
C ALA A 181 8.17 21.43 29.81
N THR A 182 8.03 21.00 28.56
CA THR A 182 8.06 21.86 27.38
C THR A 182 6.75 21.89 26.61
N ASN A 183 5.74 21.10 27.03
CA ASN A 183 4.44 21.03 26.39
C ASN A 183 3.40 21.87 27.16
N PRO A 184 2.95 23.02 26.61
CA PRO A 184 2.01 23.91 27.29
C PRO A 184 0.64 23.28 27.52
N VAL A 185 0.18 22.42 26.61
CA VAL A 185 -1.13 21.76 26.71
C VAL A 185 -1.15 20.79 27.87
N VAL A 186 -0.07 20.02 28.05
CA VAL A 186 0.06 19.07 29.16
C VAL A 186 0.24 19.82 30.48
N LEU A 187 1.05 20.89 30.51
CA LEU A 187 1.22 21.70 31.72
C LEU A 187 -0.10 22.32 32.17
N ASP A 188 -0.87 22.90 31.24
CA ASP A 188 -2.18 23.48 31.54
C ASP A 188 -3.17 22.43 32.05
N ALA A 189 -3.24 21.27 31.39
CA ALA A 189 -4.06 20.15 31.85
C ALA A 189 -3.63 19.64 33.24
N THR A 190 -2.33 19.61 33.52
CA THR A 190 -1.76 19.20 34.80
C THR A 190 -2.13 20.18 35.92
N MET A 191 -1.98 21.47 35.67
CA MET A 191 -2.36 22.52 36.64
C MET A 191 -3.87 22.52 36.88
N SER A 192 -4.66 22.50 35.81
CA SER A 192 -6.13 22.57 35.87
C SER A 192 -6.76 21.34 36.53
N SER A 193 -6.17 20.16 36.36
CA SER A 193 -6.67 18.92 36.95
C SER A 193 -6.02 18.57 38.30
N GLY A 194 -5.07 19.37 38.80
CA GLY A 194 -4.29 19.04 39.99
C GLY A 194 -3.43 17.78 39.84
N GLY A 195 -3.00 17.46 38.62
CA GLY A 195 -2.19 16.28 38.28
C GLY A 195 -2.98 15.01 37.98
N ALA A 196 -4.32 15.07 37.94
CA ALA A 196 -5.15 13.90 37.67
C ALA A 196 -4.92 13.31 36.26
N ASN A 197 -4.57 14.14 35.27
CA ASN A 197 -4.17 13.69 33.93
C ASN A 197 -2.96 12.74 33.97
N LEU A 198 -1.92 13.09 34.74
CA LEU A 198 -0.71 12.28 34.88
C LEU A 198 -0.98 11.00 35.67
N ALA A 199 -1.83 11.06 36.70
CA ALA A 199 -2.26 9.88 37.44
C ALA A 199 -3.03 8.90 36.53
N ALA A 200 -3.97 9.40 35.72
CA ALA A 200 -4.67 8.61 34.72
C ALA A 200 -3.70 8.03 33.67
N GLY A 201 -2.75 8.83 33.19
CA GLY A 201 -1.73 8.37 32.25
C GLY A 201 -0.79 7.30 32.81
N ALA A 202 -0.43 7.39 34.09
CA ALA A 202 0.34 6.36 34.78
C ALA A 202 -0.44 5.05 34.91
N LEU A 203 -1.76 5.11 35.16
CA LEU A 203 -2.62 3.94 35.14
C LEU A 203 -2.69 3.31 33.74
N ASN A 204 -2.84 4.14 32.70
CA ASN A 204 -2.83 3.66 31.31
C ASN A 204 -1.51 2.94 30.97
N TRP A 205 -0.37 3.52 31.38
CA TRP A 205 0.95 2.91 31.18
C TRP A 205 1.11 1.60 31.95
N LEU A 206 0.65 1.53 33.20
CA LEU A 206 0.68 0.29 34.00
C LEU A 206 -0.16 -0.83 33.37
N GLU A 207 -1.34 -0.48 32.84
CA GLU A 207 -2.20 -1.41 32.11
C GLU A 207 -1.49 -1.94 30.86
N ASP A 208 -0.88 -1.07 30.07
CA ASP A 208 -0.17 -1.45 28.84
C ASP A 208 1.08 -2.27 29.13
N ALA A 209 1.83 -1.93 30.19
CA ALA A 209 3.00 -2.68 30.64
C ALA A 209 2.61 -4.09 31.12
N LYS A 210 1.47 -4.20 31.81
CA LYS A 210 0.90 -5.49 32.23
C LYS A 210 0.48 -6.32 31.02
N GLU A 211 -0.23 -5.75 30.06
CA GLU A 211 -0.61 -6.44 28.82
C GLU A 211 0.63 -6.95 28.07
N LEU A 212 1.67 -6.12 27.96
CA LEU A 212 2.91 -6.50 27.29
C LEU A 212 3.63 -7.64 28.00
N LEU A 213 3.67 -7.62 29.34
CA LEU A 213 4.24 -8.69 30.15
C LEU A 213 3.44 -9.99 30.01
N GLU A 214 2.11 -9.91 30.04
CA GLU A 214 1.20 -11.05 29.89
C GLU A 214 1.27 -11.67 28.49
N ARG A 215 1.51 -10.85 27.45
CA ARG A 215 1.82 -11.32 26.08
C ARG A 215 3.18 -12.01 26.01
N ALA A 216 4.21 -11.42 26.59
CA ALA A 216 5.56 -12.00 26.63
C ALA A 216 5.60 -13.33 27.42
N ALA A 217 4.76 -13.46 28.44
CA ALA A 217 4.60 -14.69 29.23
C ALA A 217 3.71 -15.75 28.53
N GLY A 218 3.11 -15.45 27.37
CA GLY A 218 2.19 -16.34 26.67
C GLY A 218 0.87 -16.59 27.41
N THR A 219 0.58 -15.80 28.45
CA THR A 219 -0.61 -15.94 29.30
C THR A 219 -1.83 -15.18 28.77
N HIS A 220 -1.63 -14.21 27.87
CA HIS A 220 -2.70 -13.49 27.21
C HIS A 220 -3.18 -14.25 25.96
N ALA A 221 -4.20 -15.09 26.12
CA ALA A 221 -4.80 -15.88 25.05
C ALA A 221 -6.18 -15.37 24.57
N HIS A 222 -6.63 -14.19 25.02
CA HIS A 222 -7.92 -13.64 24.62
C HIS A 222 -7.75 -12.51 23.60
N ASP A 223 -8.45 -12.67 22.48
CA ASP A 223 -8.67 -11.66 21.46
C ASP A 223 -9.22 -10.38 22.10
N ALA A 224 -8.33 -9.44 22.43
CA ALA A 224 -8.65 -8.19 23.12
C ALA A 224 -9.35 -7.16 22.22
N ARG A 225 -9.74 -7.55 21.00
CA ARG A 225 -10.43 -6.67 20.05
C ARG A 225 -11.82 -6.34 20.56
N THR A 226 -12.13 -5.03 20.57
CA THR A 226 -13.46 -4.54 20.94
C THR A 226 -14.50 -4.88 19.88
N TYR A 227 -14.11 -4.87 18.60
CA TYR A 227 -14.98 -5.15 17.46
C TYR A 227 -14.57 -6.49 16.83
N LEU A 228 -15.51 -7.45 16.80
CA LEU A 228 -15.27 -8.79 16.25
C LEU A 228 -15.94 -8.96 14.88
N PRO A 229 -15.23 -9.50 13.86
CA PRO A 229 -15.81 -9.85 12.57
C PRO A 229 -16.99 -10.83 12.70
N GLY A 230 -18.08 -10.56 12.00
CA GLY A 230 -19.32 -11.34 12.05
C GLY A 230 -20.23 -11.05 13.24
N ARG A 231 -19.82 -10.16 14.16
CA ARG A 231 -20.65 -9.68 15.28
C ARG A 231 -20.81 -8.16 15.26
N ASP A 232 -19.70 -7.44 15.23
CA ASP A 232 -19.65 -5.97 15.37
C ASP A 232 -19.23 -5.27 14.07
N VAL A 233 -18.40 -5.94 13.26
CA VAL A 233 -17.91 -5.53 11.93
C VAL A 233 -18.04 -6.69 10.95
N ALA A 234 -17.95 -6.46 9.64
CA ALA A 234 -18.15 -7.49 8.61
C ALA A 234 -19.53 -8.17 8.71
N ILE A 235 -20.56 -7.37 9.00
CA ILE A 235 -21.93 -7.86 9.27
C ILE A 235 -22.90 -7.60 8.12
N THR A 236 -22.43 -7.22 6.94
CA THR A 236 -23.29 -7.13 5.76
C THR A 236 -23.81 -8.54 5.41
N PRO A 237 -25.14 -8.76 5.35
CA PRO A 237 -25.70 -10.08 5.09
C PRO A 237 -25.18 -10.67 3.77
N GLY A 238 -24.75 -11.93 3.80
CA GLY A 238 -24.14 -12.59 2.66
C GLY A 238 -23.85 -14.05 2.93
N ARG A 239 -23.28 -14.73 1.93
CA ARG A 239 -22.94 -16.16 1.99
C ARG A 239 -21.62 -16.45 1.31
N VAL A 240 -20.91 -17.46 1.81
CA VAL A 240 -19.76 -18.05 1.11
C VAL A 240 -20.32 -18.89 -0.05
N VAL A 241 -20.08 -18.47 -1.29
CA VAL A 241 -20.61 -19.17 -2.49
C VAL A 241 -19.59 -20.09 -3.14
N TRP A 242 -18.31 -19.87 -2.87
CA TRP A 242 -17.21 -20.71 -3.35
C TRP A 242 -16.03 -20.65 -2.36
N ARG A 243 -15.23 -21.71 -2.30
CA ARG A 243 -14.05 -21.79 -1.43
C ARG A 243 -13.00 -22.71 -2.07
N ASN A 244 -11.74 -22.34 -1.93
CA ASN A 244 -10.61 -23.22 -2.18
C ASN A 244 -9.57 -23.14 -1.05
N ALA A 245 -8.35 -23.62 -1.31
CA ALA A 245 -7.28 -23.62 -0.32
C ALA A 245 -6.75 -22.21 0.05
N LEU A 246 -6.91 -21.21 -0.82
CA LEU A 246 -6.38 -19.84 -0.66
C LEU A 246 -7.43 -18.83 -0.19
N CYS A 247 -8.68 -18.95 -0.62
CA CYS A 247 -9.71 -17.96 -0.30
C CYS A 247 -11.13 -18.52 -0.30
N GLU A 248 -12.01 -17.75 0.31
CA GLU A 248 -13.47 -17.84 0.20
C GLU A 248 -13.97 -16.71 -0.71
N LEU A 249 -14.95 -17.00 -1.57
CA LEU A 249 -15.69 -16.00 -2.31
C LEU A 249 -17.04 -15.77 -1.63
N LEU A 250 -17.24 -14.55 -1.17
CA LEU A 250 -18.48 -14.08 -0.55
C LEU A 250 -19.38 -13.47 -1.62
N GLN A 251 -20.68 -13.74 -1.56
CA GLN A 251 -21.73 -13.00 -2.28
C GLN A 251 -22.69 -12.41 -1.26
N TYR A 252 -22.97 -11.11 -1.37
CA TYR A 252 -23.85 -10.41 -0.42
C TYR A 252 -25.32 -10.50 -0.83
N GLU A 253 -26.22 -10.50 0.14
CA GLU A 253 -27.66 -10.53 -0.08
C GLU A 253 -28.14 -9.17 -0.63
N PRO A 254 -28.92 -9.14 -1.73
CA PRO A 254 -29.36 -7.89 -2.32
C PRO A 254 -30.39 -7.17 -1.44
N THR A 255 -30.28 -5.84 -1.32
CA THR A 255 -31.25 -4.99 -0.60
C THR A 255 -32.24 -4.28 -1.53
N THR A 256 -32.08 -4.45 -2.84
CA THR A 256 -32.96 -3.91 -3.90
C THR A 256 -33.61 -5.03 -4.71
N ALA A 257 -34.76 -4.75 -5.34
CA ALA A 257 -35.45 -5.74 -6.19
C ALA A 257 -34.78 -5.96 -7.55
N ARG A 258 -34.03 -4.97 -8.02
CA ARG A 258 -33.26 -5.01 -9.27
C ARG A 258 -31.83 -4.56 -9.01
N VAL A 259 -30.90 -5.14 -9.75
CA VAL A 259 -29.47 -4.87 -9.64
C VAL A 259 -28.85 -4.69 -11.03
N ALA A 260 -27.71 -4.02 -11.12
CA ALA A 260 -26.94 -3.93 -12.35
C ALA A 260 -26.62 -5.32 -12.94
N SER A 261 -26.62 -5.40 -14.28
CA SER A 261 -26.35 -6.64 -15.01
C SER A 261 -24.99 -7.23 -14.66
N GLU A 262 -23.95 -6.41 -14.74
CA GLU A 262 -22.58 -6.73 -14.36
C GLU A 262 -22.40 -6.70 -12.84
N PRO A 263 -21.92 -7.78 -12.21
CA PRO A 263 -21.62 -7.77 -10.79
C PRO A 263 -20.32 -7.01 -10.49
N ILE A 264 -20.11 -6.67 -9.22
CA ILE A 264 -18.84 -6.15 -8.71
C ILE A 264 -18.08 -7.28 -8.04
N LEU A 265 -16.81 -7.48 -8.41
CA LEU A 265 -15.90 -8.39 -7.71
C LEU A 265 -14.80 -7.60 -7.01
N ILE A 266 -14.73 -7.73 -5.69
CA ILE A 266 -13.73 -7.06 -4.85
C ILE A 266 -12.61 -8.04 -4.50
N VAL A 267 -11.38 -7.66 -4.86
CA VAL A 267 -10.13 -8.36 -4.57
C VAL A 267 -9.33 -7.48 -3.60
N PRO A 268 -9.45 -7.70 -2.28
CA PRO A 268 -8.75 -6.91 -1.28
C PRO A 268 -7.28 -7.34 -1.18
N SER A 269 -6.47 -6.55 -0.46
CA SER A 269 -5.15 -6.97 -0.01
C SER A 269 -5.25 -8.18 0.94
N TRP A 270 -4.19 -9.01 0.97
CA TRP A 270 -4.05 -10.12 1.92
C TRP A 270 -3.05 -9.84 3.06
N ILE A 271 -2.43 -8.64 3.07
CA ILE A 271 -1.58 -8.14 4.17
C ILE A 271 -2.39 -7.91 5.45
N MET A 272 -3.69 -7.62 5.27
CA MET A 272 -4.70 -7.49 6.32
C MET A 272 -6.02 -8.08 5.81
N LYS A 273 -7.03 -8.20 6.67
CA LYS A 273 -8.30 -8.83 6.30
C LYS A 273 -9.20 -7.91 5.47
N TYR A 274 -10.05 -8.52 4.65
CA TYR A 274 -10.90 -7.81 3.68
C TYR A 274 -11.88 -6.80 4.31
N TYR A 275 -12.24 -6.99 5.59
CA TYR A 275 -13.34 -6.26 6.22
C TYR A 275 -13.04 -4.78 6.50
N ILE A 276 -11.88 -4.25 6.12
CA ILE A 276 -11.70 -2.81 5.95
C ILE A 276 -12.70 -2.19 4.98
N LEU A 277 -13.17 -2.98 4.00
CA LEU A 277 -14.20 -2.56 3.05
C LEU A 277 -15.62 -2.86 3.55
N ASP A 278 -15.76 -3.52 4.70
CA ASP A 278 -17.03 -3.89 5.34
C ASP A 278 -16.92 -3.76 6.87
N LEU A 279 -16.59 -2.57 7.36
CA LEU A 279 -16.45 -2.28 8.79
C LEU A 279 -17.83 -2.32 9.48
N GLN A 280 -18.30 -1.19 9.99
CA GLN A 280 -19.64 -1.06 10.55
C GLN A 280 -20.65 -0.68 9.46
N PRO A 281 -21.96 -0.85 9.71
CA PRO A 281 -22.97 -0.60 8.69
C PRO A 281 -22.99 0.83 8.11
N HIS A 282 -22.47 1.82 8.84
CA HIS A 282 -22.44 3.21 8.38
C HIS A 282 -21.24 3.54 7.48
N ASN A 283 -20.14 2.79 7.60
CA ASN A 283 -18.90 3.01 6.86
C ASN A 283 -18.44 1.77 6.05
N SER A 284 -19.37 0.87 5.75
CA SER A 284 -19.15 -0.28 4.87
C SER A 284 -19.31 0.10 3.39
N LEU A 285 -18.22 -0.01 2.62
CA LEU A 285 -18.23 0.16 1.17
C LEU A 285 -19.03 -0.96 0.49
N ILE A 286 -18.90 -2.19 0.98
CA ILE A 286 -19.66 -3.34 0.47
C ILE A 286 -21.15 -3.09 0.61
N ARG A 287 -21.61 -2.69 1.80
CA ARG A 287 -23.01 -2.36 2.04
C ARG A 287 -23.48 -1.23 1.15
N PHE A 288 -22.68 -0.17 1.01
CA PHE A 288 -22.99 0.95 0.12
C PHE A 288 -23.24 0.49 -1.33
N LEU A 289 -22.42 -0.44 -1.84
CA LEU A 289 -22.58 -0.98 -3.20
C LEU A 289 -23.80 -1.88 -3.34
N VAL A 290 -24.08 -2.71 -2.33
CA VAL A 290 -25.30 -3.54 -2.28
C VAL A 290 -26.54 -2.64 -2.30
N ASP A 291 -26.57 -1.62 -1.44
CA ASP A 291 -27.67 -0.64 -1.35
C ASP A 291 -27.79 0.24 -2.61
N ALA A 292 -26.70 0.41 -3.36
CA ALA A 292 -26.70 1.07 -4.66
C ALA A 292 -27.22 0.17 -5.81
N GLY A 293 -27.63 -1.06 -5.52
CA GLY A 293 -28.20 -1.97 -6.50
C GLY A 293 -27.17 -2.75 -7.31
N TYR A 294 -26.06 -3.17 -6.72
CA TYR A 294 -25.11 -4.10 -7.35
C TYR A 294 -25.17 -5.49 -6.74
N THR A 295 -24.96 -6.52 -7.56
CA THR A 295 -24.54 -7.83 -7.03
C THR A 295 -23.07 -7.72 -6.66
N VAL A 296 -22.73 -7.85 -5.38
CA VAL A 296 -21.36 -7.66 -4.89
C VAL A 296 -20.77 -9.00 -4.44
N PHE A 297 -19.56 -9.27 -4.90
CA PHE A 297 -18.71 -10.35 -4.44
C PHE A 297 -17.44 -9.80 -3.80
N ALA A 298 -16.93 -10.49 -2.78
CA ALA A 298 -15.64 -10.16 -2.16
C ALA A 298 -14.82 -11.41 -1.90
N VAL A 299 -13.52 -11.34 -2.19
CA VAL A 299 -12.55 -12.39 -1.85
C VAL A 299 -12.14 -12.23 -0.39
N SER A 300 -12.32 -13.27 0.41
CA SER A 300 -11.81 -13.38 1.78
C SER A 300 -10.64 -14.35 1.80
N TRP A 301 -9.43 -13.81 1.89
CA TRP A 301 -8.19 -14.59 1.90
C TRP A 301 -8.06 -15.43 3.17
N ARG A 302 -7.52 -16.65 3.03
CA ARG A 302 -7.11 -17.51 4.14
C ARG A 302 -5.91 -16.88 4.86
N ASN A 303 -5.87 -16.99 6.18
CA ASN A 303 -4.67 -16.68 6.95
C ASN A 303 -3.74 -17.91 6.92
N PRO A 304 -2.59 -17.86 6.22
CA PRO A 304 -1.77 -19.04 5.96
C PRO A 304 -1.04 -19.53 7.22
N GLY A 305 -0.96 -20.85 7.41
CA GLY A 305 -0.06 -21.48 8.38
C GLY A 305 1.29 -21.87 7.76
N ALA A 306 2.11 -22.59 8.52
CA ALA A 306 3.43 -23.06 8.05
C ALA A 306 3.34 -23.98 6.82
N GLU A 307 2.23 -24.70 6.66
CA GLU A 307 1.95 -25.57 5.52
C GLU A 307 1.81 -24.82 4.19
N ALA A 308 1.50 -23.54 4.23
CA ALA A 308 1.27 -22.69 3.07
C ALA A 308 2.56 -22.01 2.57
N ARG A 309 3.72 -22.32 3.17
CA ARG A 309 5.03 -21.68 2.93
C ARG A 309 5.38 -21.53 1.44
N ASP A 310 5.08 -22.56 0.65
CA ASP A 310 5.48 -22.66 -0.75
C ASP A 310 4.46 -22.05 -1.73
N PHE A 311 3.35 -21.49 -1.23
CA PHE A 311 2.47 -20.67 -2.07
C PHE A 311 3.23 -19.45 -2.56
N GLY A 312 3.28 -19.29 -3.87
CA GLY A 312 3.90 -18.18 -4.58
C GLY A 312 2.87 -17.17 -5.06
N LEU A 313 3.35 -16.08 -5.67
CA LEU A 313 2.47 -15.03 -6.22
C LEU A 313 1.60 -15.56 -7.37
N ASP A 314 2.10 -16.55 -8.12
CA ASP A 314 1.34 -17.24 -9.19
C ASP A 314 0.11 -17.98 -8.66
N ASP A 315 0.16 -18.53 -7.44
CA ASP A 315 -0.98 -19.21 -6.84
C ASP A 315 -2.08 -18.20 -6.46
N TYR A 316 -1.70 -17.02 -5.95
CA TYR A 316 -2.64 -15.92 -5.69
C TYR A 316 -3.26 -15.36 -6.98
N LEU A 317 -2.50 -15.32 -8.08
CA LEU A 317 -3.02 -14.92 -9.39
C LEU A 317 -4.06 -15.93 -9.91
N ARG A 318 -3.67 -17.20 -10.01
CA ARG A 318 -4.47 -18.28 -10.62
C ARG A 318 -5.59 -18.76 -9.70
N ASP A 319 -5.24 -19.24 -8.52
CA ASP A 319 -6.17 -19.86 -7.58
C ASP A 319 -6.85 -18.83 -6.68
N GLY A 320 -6.36 -17.60 -6.62
CA GLY A 320 -7.03 -16.47 -5.98
C GLY A 320 -7.89 -15.67 -6.94
N CYS A 321 -7.29 -14.67 -7.59
CA CYS A 321 -8.02 -13.66 -8.35
C CYS A 321 -8.72 -14.20 -9.59
N MET A 322 -8.06 -15.02 -10.42
CA MET A 322 -8.67 -15.59 -11.63
C MET A 322 -9.77 -16.59 -11.28
N ALA A 323 -9.53 -17.49 -10.32
CA ALA A 323 -10.54 -18.45 -9.87
C ALA A 323 -11.78 -17.76 -9.26
N ALA A 324 -11.59 -16.70 -8.45
CA ALA A 324 -12.69 -15.91 -7.91
C ALA A 324 -13.48 -15.18 -9.01
N LEU A 325 -12.78 -14.66 -10.03
CA LEU A 325 -13.40 -14.05 -11.20
C LEU A 325 -14.26 -15.05 -11.98
N ASP A 326 -13.72 -16.23 -12.28
CA ASP A 326 -14.47 -17.26 -12.98
C ASP A 326 -15.66 -17.77 -12.16
N ALA A 327 -15.51 -17.91 -10.83
CA ALA A 327 -16.60 -18.26 -9.93
C ALA A 327 -17.71 -17.20 -9.92
N ALA A 328 -17.39 -15.90 -9.79
CA ALA A 328 -18.38 -14.82 -9.84
C ALA A 328 -19.11 -14.76 -11.21
N ARG A 329 -18.36 -14.95 -12.30
CA ARG A 329 -18.93 -14.99 -13.66
C ARG A 329 -19.83 -16.20 -13.88
N SER A 330 -19.50 -17.35 -13.31
CA SER A 330 -20.35 -18.55 -13.38
C SER A 330 -21.72 -18.34 -12.73
N VAL A 331 -21.80 -17.49 -11.69
CA VAL A 331 -23.05 -17.17 -10.99
C VAL A 331 -23.89 -16.15 -11.76
N CYS A 332 -23.27 -15.09 -12.29
CA CYS A 332 -24.00 -13.96 -12.86
C CYS A 332 -24.15 -13.98 -14.38
N GLY A 333 -23.24 -14.67 -15.07
CA GLY A 333 -23.03 -14.59 -16.52
C GLY A 333 -22.37 -13.28 -16.93
N GLY A 334 -21.48 -13.34 -17.93
CA GLY A 334 -20.88 -12.17 -18.57
C GLY A 334 -19.65 -11.60 -17.88
N ALA A 335 -19.39 -10.32 -18.15
CA ALA A 335 -18.24 -9.57 -17.65
C ALA A 335 -18.56 -8.90 -16.31
N VAL A 336 -17.52 -8.63 -15.51
CA VAL A 336 -17.67 -8.03 -14.16
C VAL A 336 -17.02 -6.65 -14.07
N HIS A 337 -17.49 -5.82 -13.15
CA HIS A 337 -16.74 -4.67 -12.65
C HIS A 337 -15.76 -5.17 -11.58
N ALA A 338 -14.48 -5.32 -11.93
CA ALA A 338 -13.48 -5.79 -10.99
C ALA A 338 -12.88 -4.63 -10.19
N VAL A 339 -12.67 -4.83 -8.90
CA VAL A 339 -12.19 -3.83 -7.95
C VAL A 339 -11.05 -4.45 -7.17
N GLY A 340 -9.90 -3.81 -7.15
CA GLY A 340 -8.76 -4.27 -6.37
C GLY A 340 -8.30 -3.20 -5.40
N TYR A 341 -8.00 -3.59 -4.17
CA TYR A 341 -7.59 -2.68 -3.10
C TYR A 341 -6.16 -2.97 -2.62
N CYS A 342 -5.32 -1.92 -2.58
CA CYS A 342 -3.91 -1.99 -2.22
C CYS A 342 -3.21 -3.09 -3.04
N LEU A 343 -2.60 -4.08 -2.39
CA LEU A 343 -1.93 -5.19 -3.07
C LEU A 343 -2.88 -6.07 -3.91
N GLY A 344 -4.15 -6.17 -3.51
CA GLY A 344 -5.20 -6.81 -4.33
C GLY A 344 -5.47 -6.05 -5.64
N GLY A 345 -5.21 -4.73 -5.66
CA GLY A 345 -5.23 -3.92 -6.88
C GLY A 345 -4.03 -4.19 -7.79
N THR A 346 -2.83 -4.35 -7.24
CA THR A 346 -1.66 -4.78 -8.02
C THR A 346 -1.90 -6.16 -8.64
N LEU A 347 -2.43 -7.11 -7.86
CA LEU A 347 -2.81 -8.44 -8.33
C LEU A 347 -3.85 -8.36 -9.46
N LEU A 348 -4.90 -7.55 -9.29
CA LEU A 348 -5.92 -7.35 -10.31
C LEU A 348 -5.37 -6.72 -11.59
N ALA A 349 -4.43 -5.77 -11.49
CA ALA A 349 -3.79 -5.17 -12.66
C ALA A 349 -2.98 -6.20 -13.47
N ILE A 350 -2.25 -7.09 -12.78
CA ILE A 350 -1.53 -8.22 -13.41
C ILE A 350 -2.50 -9.16 -14.11
N VAL A 351 -3.59 -9.56 -13.44
CA VAL A 351 -4.63 -10.43 -14.03
C VAL A 351 -5.29 -9.78 -15.23
N ALA A 352 -5.61 -8.49 -15.15
CA ALA A 352 -6.22 -7.75 -16.25
C ALA A 352 -5.32 -7.68 -17.49
N ALA A 353 -4.02 -7.46 -17.30
CA ALA A 353 -3.03 -7.50 -18.38
C ALA A 353 -2.87 -8.91 -18.98
N ALA A 354 -2.85 -9.94 -18.13
CA ALA A 354 -2.80 -11.34 -18.58
C ALA A 354 -4.05 -11.70 -19.42
N LEU A 355 -5.24 -11.31 -18.98
CA LEU A 355 -6.49 -11.53 -19.72
C LEU A 355 -6.51 -10.78 -21.05
N ALA A 356 -5.90 -9.59 -21.12
CA ALA A 356 -5.79 -8.82 -22.36
C ALA A 356 -4.85 -9.50 -23.37
N ARG A 357 -3.65 -9.85 -22.92
CA ARG A 357 -2.68 -10.64 -23.70
C ARG A 357 -3.31 -11.92 -24.27
N ASP A 358 -4.17 -12.57 -23.49
CA ASP A 358 -4.81 -13.83 -23.87
C ASP A 358 -6.15 -13.65 -24.62
N GLY A 359 -6.54 -12.41 -24.95
CA GLY A 359 -7.74 -12.10 -25.73
C GLY A 359 -9.07 -12.36 -25.01
N ARG A 360 -9.04 -12.52 -23.68
CA ARG A 360 -10.21 -12.85 -22.83
C ARG A 360 -10.73 -11.66 -22.02
N GLN A 361 -10.07 -10.49 -22.10
CA GLN A 361 -10.38 -9.35 -21.24
C GLN A 361 -11.83 -8.88 -21.34
N HIS A 362 -12.36 -8.61 -22.53
CA HIS A 362 -13.72 -8.09 -22.68
C HIS A 362 -14.83 -9.11 -22.34
N GLU A 363 -14.50 -10.40 -22.37
CA GLU A 363 -15.41 -11.47 -21.92
C GLU A 363 -15.51 -11.52 -20.39
N ALA A 364 -14.42 -11.14 -19.71
CA ALA A 364 -14.28 -11.27 -18.27
C ALA A 364 -14.49 -9.96 -17.50
N LEU A 365 -14.04 -8.84 -18.04
CA LEU A 365 -13.98 -7.54 -17.38
C LEU A 365 -14.74 -6.48 -18.17
N ARG A 366 -15.71 -5.85 -17.50
CA ARG A 366 -16.41 -4.68 -18.01
C ARG A 366 -15.65 -3.40 -17.71
N SER A 367 -15.04 -3.34 -16.53
CA SER A 367 -14.18 -2.25 -16.09
C SER A 367 -13.28 -2.70 -14.94
N ILE A 368 -12.24 -1.91 -14.66
CA ILE A 368 -11.34 -2.14 -13.51
C ILE A 368 -11.37 -0.91 -12.61
N THR A 369 -11.41 -1.13 -11.29
CA THR A 369 -11.20 -0.10 -10.28
C THR A 369 -10.00 -0.47 -9.42
N LEU A 370 -9.05 0.45 -9.26
CA LEU A 370 -7.84 0.27 -8.44
C LEU A 370 -7.85 1.28 -7.30
N LEU A 371 -7.95 0.79 -6.07
CA LEU A 371 -8.06 1.59 -4.85
C LEU A 371 -6.71 1.59 -4.13
N ALA A 372 -6.04 2.73 -4.07
CA ALA A 372 -4.72 2.89 -3.43
C ALA A 372 -3.72 1.79 -3.82
N ALA A 373 -3.70 1.42 -5.11
CA ALA A 373 -2.91 0.31 -5.62
C ALA A 373 -1.74 0.81 -6.47
N GLN A 374 -0.54 0.33 -6.15
CA GLN A 374 0.66 0.63 -6.92
C GLN A 374 0.86 -0.41 -8.03
N THR A 375 1.21 0.06 -9.22
CA THR A 375 1.59 -0.78 -10.37
C THR A 375 3.01 -0.48 -10.84
N ASP A 376 3.60 0.58 -10.30
CA ASP A 376 4.99 1.00 -10.43
C ASP A 376 5.52 1.22 -9.02
N PHE A 377 6.62 0.55 -8.68
CA PHE A 377 7.23 0.60 -7.36
C PHE A 377 8.57 1.34 -7.36
N SER A 378 8.85 2.16 -8.39
CA SER A 378 10.04 3.02 -8.43
C SER A 378 10.02 4.15 -7.40
N GLU A 379 8.84 4.52 -6.90
CA GLU A 379 8.66 5.50 -5.81
C GLU A 379 7.62 4.97 -4.81
N PRO A 380 7.86 3.84 -4.13
CA PRO A 380 6.83 3.08 -3.45
C PRO A 380 6.36 3.70 -2.13
N GLY A 381 6.95 4.84 -1.74
CA GLY A 381 6.77 5.50 -0.46
C GLY A 381 7.87 5.14 0.52
N GLU A 382 7.66 5.48 1.80
CA GLU A 382 8.63 5.21 2.86
C GLU A 382 8.87 3.70 3.06
N LEU A 383 7.96 2.84 2.61
CA LEU A 383 8.18 1.39 2.54
C LEU A 383 9.40 1.01 1.70
N GLY A 384 9.73 1.77 0.64
CA GLY A 384 10.91 1.53 -0.19
C GLY A 384 12.24 1.79 0.51
N LEU A 385 12.23 2.53 1.62
CA LEU A 385 13.42 2.75 2.45
C LEU A 385 13.90 1.49 3.15
N PHE A 386 12.99 0.53 3.33
CA PHE A 386 13.22 -0.73 4.04
C PHE A 386 13.22 -1.94 3.10
N ILE A 387 13.39 -1.68 1.80
CA ILE A 387 13.40 -2.70 0.76
C ILE A 387 14.62 -2.47 -0.14
N ASP A 388 15.78 -2.82 0.40
CA ASP A 388 17.01 -3.01 -0.37
C ASP A 388 17.45 -4.48 -0.41
N ALA A 389 18.45 -4.80 -1.23
CA ALA A 389 18.93 -6.18 -1.39
C ALA A 389 19.45 -6.81 -0.07
N SER A 390 20.00 -6.01 0.85
CA SER A 390 20.50 -6.47 2.14
C SER A 390 19.37 -6.75 3.12
N GLU A 391 18.35 -5.89 3.17
CA GLU A 391 17.15 -6.04 4.00
C GLU A 391 16.27 -7.19 3.52
N LEU A 392 16.15 -7.36 2.20
CA LEU A 392 15.49 -8.52 1.61
C LEU A 392 16.20 -9.82 1.95
N SER A 393 17.53 -9.86 1.90
CA SER A 393 18.30 -11.05 2.30
C SER A 393 18.09 -11.38 3.78
N ALA A 394 18.08 -10.36 4.65
CA ALA A 394 17.81 -10.48 6.08
C ALA A 394 16.40 -11.03 6.37
N LEU A 395 15.38 -10.49 5.70
CA LEU A 395 13.99 -10.90 5.87
C LEU A 395 13.70 -12.27 5.26
N ASP A 396 14.23 -12.54 4.06
CA ASP A 396 14.16 -13.84 3.38
C ASP A 396 14.71 -14.95 4.28
N ALA A 397 15.84 -14.67 4.91
CA ALA A 397 16.49 -15.60 5.83
C ALA A 397 15.68 -15.86 7.12
N LEU A 398 15.05 -14.83 7.70
CA LEU A 398 14.17 -14.97 8.86
C LEU A 398 12.94 -15.82 8.51
N MET A 399 12.29 -15.49 7.39
CA MET A 399 11.11 -16.18 6.91
C MET A 399 11.44 -17.60 6.43
N TRP A 400 12.68 -17.84 5.96
CA TRP A 400 13.16 -19.15 5.57
C TRP A 400 13.08 -20.16 6.73
N ARG A 401 13.29 -19.73 7.98
CA ARG A 401 13.18 -20.65 9.12
C ARG A 401 11.74 -20.93 9.54
N GLN A 402 10.86 -19.94 9.48
CA GLN A 402 9.53 -20.00 10.12
C GLN A 402 8.36 -20.34 9.17
N GLY A 403 8.50 -20.19 7.85
CA GLY A 403 7.43 -20.54 6.89
C GLY A 403 6.68 -19.35 6.29
N TYR A 404 6.59 -18.24 7.03
CA TYR A 404 5.74 -17.09 6.72
C TYR A 404 6.32 -15.82 7.34
N LEU A 405 5.78 -14.63 7.07
CA LEU A 405 5.99 -13.42 7.87
C LEU A 405 4.88 -13.33 8.92
N ASP A 406 5.24 -13.17 10.20
CA ASP A 406 4.26 -13.03 11.27
C ASP A 406 3.69 -11.61 11.36
N GLY A 407 2.44 -11.49 11.79
CA GLY A 407 1.72 -10.21 11.88
C GLY A 407 2.39 -9.22 12.83
N ALA A 408 3.01 -9.70 13.91
CA ALA A 408 3.75 -8.84 14.85
C ALA A 408 5.00 -8.20 14.22
N GLN A 409 5.70 -8.93 13.35
CA GLN A 409 6.90 -8.44 12.65
C GLN A 409 6.53 -7.36 11.63
N MET A 410 5.43 -7.58 10.91
CA MET A 410 4.87 -6.60 9.98
C MET A 410 4.34 -5.36 10.70
N SER A 411 3.64 -5.52 11.83
CA SER A 411 3.15 -4.40 12.63
C SER A 411 4.28 -3.53 13.16
N ALA A 412 5.40 -4.12 13.59
CA ALA A 412 6.57 -3.38 14.04
C ALA A 412 7.18 -2.49 12.93
N ALA A 413 7.29 -3.02 11.70
CA ALA A 413 7.74 -2.23 10.54
C ALA A 413 6.77 -1.07 10.21
N PHE A 414 5.46 -1.32 10.21
CA PHE A 414 4.45 -0.27 9.99
C PHE A 414 4.41 0.79 11.10
N GLN A 415 4.66 0.40 12.37
CA GLN A 415 4.74 1.34 13.49
C GLN A 415 5.99 2.23 13.41
N LEU A 416 7.13 1.68 12.96
CA LEU A 416 8.35 2.46 12.71
C LEU A 416 8.17 3.46 11.57
N LEU A 417 7.46 3.07 10.50
CA LEU A 417 7.11 3.95 9.39
C LEU A 417 6.20 5.11 9.80
N ASN A 418 5.26 4.86 10.71
CA ASN A 418 4.31 5.88 11.21
C ASN A 418 4.63 6.33 12.65
N ALA A 419 5.90 6.32 13.07
CA ALA A 419 6.28 6.59 14.46
C ALA A 419 5.78 7.96 14.96
N ARG A 420 5.76 8.97 14.09
CA ARG A 420 5.19 10.31 14.36
C ARG A 420 3.72 10.22 14.81
N ASP A 421 2.91 9.47 14.07
CA ASP A 421 1.46 9.43 14.24
C ASP A 421 0.98 8.34 15.20
N LEU A 422 1.80 7.34 15.53
CA LEU A 422 1.41 6.21 16.39
C LEU A 422 2.13 6.16 17.74
N ILE A 423 3.40 6.56 17.83
CA ILE A 423 4.19 6.45 19.06
C ILE A 423 4.09 7.75 19.86
N TRP A 424 4.45 8.87 19.24
CA TRP A 424 4.56 10.16 19.94
C TRP A 424 3.20 10.80 20.23
N SER A 425 2.23 10.67 19.31
CA SER A 425 0.84 11.09 19.51
C SER A 425 0.17 10.35 20.68
N ARG A 426 0.37 9.02 20.76
CA ARG A 426 -0.14 8.17 21.84
C ARG A 426 0.53 8.53 23.17
N MET A 427 1.84 8.71 23.18
CA MET A 427 2.55 9.13 24.38
C MET A 427 2.00 10.45 24.94
N MET A 428 1.77 11.42 24.06
CA MET A 428 1.19 12.71 24.45
C MET A 428 -0.27 12.58 24.91
N SER A 429 -1.13 11.89 24.17
CA SER A 429 -2.55 11.76 24.52
C SER A 429 -2.79 10.84 25.72
N GLU A 430 -2.32 9.60 25.66
CA GLU A 430 -2.71 8.56 26.60
C GLU A 430 -1.92 8.63 27.91
N TYR A 431 -0.63 8.99 27.86
CA TYR A 431 0.23 9.00 29.05
C TYR A 431 0.42 10.40 29.65
N LEU A 432 0.51 11.46 28.85
CA LEU A 432 0.66 12.82 29.38
C LEU A 432 -0.68 13.49 29.67
N LEU A 433 -1.67 13.37 28.78
CA LEU A 433 -3.02 13.93 29.00
C LEU A 433 -3.96 12.96 29.73
N GLY A 434 -3.60 11.68 29.85
CA GLY A 434 -4.43 10.67 30.49
C GLY A 434 -5.69 10.32 29.69
N THR A 435 -5.79 10.76 28.44
CA THR A 435 -6.96 10.53 27.57
C THR A 435 -6.75 9.27 26.76
N ARG A 436 -7.37 8.16 27.20
CA ARG A 436 -7.32 6.88 26.48
C ARG A 436 -8.12 6.98 25.18
N THR A 437 -7.48 6.67 24.06
CA THR A 437 -8.16 6.67 22.75
C THR A 437 -9.23 5.59 22.77
N LYS A 438 -10.48 5.95 22.49
CA LYS A 438 -11.53 4.93 22.41
C LYS A 438 -11.25 4.03 21.21
N PRO A 439 -11.21 2.70 21.40
CA PRO A 439 -11.05 1.80 20.27
C PRO A 439 -12.22 2.00 19.30
N ASN A 440 -11.90 2.13 18.02
CA ASN A 440 -12.88 2.13 16.94
C ASN A 440 -12.70 0.87 16.07
N ASP A 441 -13.60 0.72 15.11
CA ASP A 441 -13.61 -0.39 14.16
C ASP A 441 -12.32 -0.45 13.32
N LEU A 442 -11.83 0.68 12.83
CA LEU A 442 -10.60 0.76 12.03
C LEU A 442 -9.36 0.35 12.84
N MET A 443 -9.27 0.76 14.10
CA MET A 443 -8.19 0.35 15.02
C MET A 443 -8.26 -1.15 15.32
N SER A 444 -9.47 -1.70 15.50
CA SER A 444 -9.66 -3.14 15.71
C SER A 444 -9.26 -3.96 14.48
N TRP A 445 -9.60 -3.47 13.28
CA TRP A 445 -9.12 -4.03 12.02
C TRP A 445 -7.60 -3.99 11.91
N ASN A 446 -6.97 -2.85 12.24
CA ASN A 446 -5.52 -2.70 12.14
C ASN A 446 -4.76 -3.62 13.10
N ALA A 447 -5.37 -4.01 14.22
CA ALA A 447 -4.84 -5.00 15.15
C ALA A 447 -5.04 -6.46 14.67
N ASP A 448 -5.91 -6.70 13.69
CA ASP A 448 -6.25 -8.02 13.15
C ASP A 448 -5.38 -8.39 11.94
N THR A 449 -4.10 -8.62 12.22
CA THR A 449 -3.08 -8.91 11.21
C THR A 449 -3.22 -10.30 10.59
N THR A 450 -2.76 -10.46 9.35
CA THR A 450 -2.62 -11.75 8.67
C THR A 450 -1.15 -12.11 8.45
N ARG A 451 -0.89 -13.40 8.20
CA ARG A 451 0.43 -13.91 7.83
C ARG A 451 0.60 -13.88 6.32
N MET A 452 1.86 -13.83 5.86
CA MET A 452 2.20 -13.92 4.44
C MET A 452 3.11 -15.13 4.17
N PRO A 453 2.80 -15.99 3.19
CA PRO A 453 3.66 -17.13 2.88
C PRO A 453 5.06 -16.68 2.47
N TYR A 454 6.07 -17.48 2.83
CA TYR A 454 7.47 -17.19 2.55
C TYR A 454 7.72 -16.89 1.07
N ARG A 455 7.39 -17.85 0.19
CA ARG A 455 7.69 -17.75 -1.23
C ARG A 455 6.98 -16.56 -1.87
N MET A 456 5.68 -16.40 -1.63
CA MET A 456 4.89 -15.28 -2.14
C MET A 456 5.50 -13.94 -1.73
N HIS A 457 5.87 -13.77 -0.46
CA HIS A 457 6.41 -12.50 0.03
C HIS A 457 7.78 -12.17 -0.56
N SER A 458 8.68 -13.16 -0.65
CA SER A 458 9.98 -12.97 -1.32
C SER A 458 9.80 -12.63 -2.81
N GLU A 459 8.93 -13.34 -3.53
CA GLU A 459 8.62 -13.05 -4.93
C GLU A 459 8.01 -11.65 -5.11
N TYR A 460 7.11 -11.24 -4.21
CA TYR A 460 6.49 -9.92 -4.19
C TYR A 460 7.52 -8.80 -4.05
N LEU A 461 8.37 -8.88 -3.02
CA LEU A 461 9.35 -7.84 -2.77
C LEU A 461 10.44 -7.79 -3.84
N THR A 462 10.96 -8.94 -4.27
CA THR A 462 11.99 -8.97 -5.32
C THR A 462 11.43 -8.51 -6.66
N ARG A 463 10.36 -9.14 -7.16
CA ARG A 463 9.88 -8.87 -8.52
C ARG A 463 9.18 -7.51 -8.63
N LEU A 464 8.47 -7.07 -7.60
CA LEU A 464 7.72 -5.81 -7.66
C LEU A 464 8.50 -4.64 -7.07
N PHE A 465 9.00 -4.72 -5.84
CA PHE A 465 9.65 -3.57 -5.22
C PHE A 465 11.07 -3.34 -5.72
N LEU A 466 11.89 -4.40 -5.78
CA LEU A 466 13.29 -4.27 -6.17
C LEU A 466 13.45 -4.16 -7.69
N ASP A 467 12.90 -5.13 -8.43
CA ASP A 467 13.10 -5.24 -9.88
C ASP A 467 12.06 -4.46 -10.71
N ASN A 468 10.95 -4.04 -10.08
CA ASN A 468 9.82 -3.33 -10.70
C ASN A 468 9.32 -3.99 -11.99
N ASP A 469 9.36 -5.33 -12.04
CA ASP A 469 9.15 -6.16 -13.23
C ASP A 469 7.80 -5.87 -13.90
N LEU A 470 6.78 -5.52 -13.12
CA LEU A 470 5.45 -5.22 -13.65
C LEU A 470 5.45 -3.94 -14.49
N ALA A 471 6.02 -2.84 -13.98
CA ALA A 471 6.01 -1.56 -14.68
C ALA A 471 6.91 -1.57 -15.93
N VAL A 472 7.98 -2.35 -15.91
CA VAL A 472 8.91 -2.48 -17.05
C VAL A 472 8.55 -3.63 -18.01
N GLY A 473 7.41 -4.32 -17.81
CA GLY A 473 6.91 -5.34 -18.71
C GLY A 473 7.69 -6.68 -18.70
N ARG A 474 8.42 -6.96 -17.62
CA ARG A 474 9.16 -8.22 -17.41
C ARG A 474 8.38 -9.25 -16.60
N TYR A 475 7.32 -8.83 -15.89
CA TYR A 475 6.56 -9.73 -15.02
C TYR A 475 5.87 -10.84 -15.82
N CYS A 476 6.13 -12.10 -15.46
CA CYS A 476 5.63 -13.29 -16.13
C CYS A 476 4.34 -13.80 -15.47
N VAL A 477 3.30 -14.10 -16.27
CA VAL A 477 2.11 -14.88 -15.88
C VAL A 477 1.99 -16.07 -16.81
N ASP A 478 1.95 -17.28 -16.26
CA ASP A 478 2.00 -18.55 -17.01
C ASP A 478 3.20 -18.59 -17.98
N GLY A 479 4.36 -18.16 -17.50
CA GLY A 479 5.62 -18.17 -18.25
C GLY A 479 5.72 -17.16 -19.40
N ARG A 480 4.72 -16.30 -19.59
CA ARG A 480 4.71 -15.25 -20.63
C ARG A 480 4.66 -13.86 -19.98
N PRO A 481 5.41 -12.87 -20.48
CA PRO A 481 5.36 -11.52 -19.94
C PRO A 481 3.96 -10.90 -20.09
N VAL A 482 3.64 -9.95 -19.21
CA VAL A 482 2.44 -9.12 -19.31
C VAL A 482 2.84 -7.65 -19.35
N ALA A 483 2.10 -6.85 -20.11
CA ALA A 483 2.28 -5.40 -20.15
C ALA A 483 0.98 -4.71 -19.75
N LEU A 484 1.07 -3.73 -18.83
CA LEU A 484 -0.09 -2.94 -18.41
C LEU A 484 -0.70 -2.12 -19.56
N SER A 485 0.10 -1.86 -20.61
CA SER A 485 -0.35 -1.20 -21.84
C SER A 485 -1.44 -1.98 -22.58
N ASP A 486 -1.52 -3.28 -22.36
CA ASP A 486 -2.51 -4.16 -23.00
C ASP A 486 -3.90 -4.00 -22.38
N ILE A 487 -4.03 -3.34 -21.23
CA ILE A 487 -5.33 -3.12 -20.58
C ILE A 487 -6.18 -2.16 -21.41
N ASP A 488 -7.26 -2.69 -22.01
CA ASP A 488 -8.15 -1.97 -22.94
C ASP A 488 -9.59 -1.78 -22.40
N VAL A 489 -9.80 -2.00 -21.11
CA VAL A 489 -11.08 -1.70 -20.45
C VAL A 489 -11.03 -0.35 -19.73
N PRO A 490 -12.17 0.32 -19.48
CA PRO A 490 -12.19 1.53 -18.68
C PRO A 490 -11.64 1.31 -17.27
N THR A 491 -10.72 2.16 -16.84
CA THR A 491 -10.06 2.06 -15.53
C THR A 491 -10.43 3.25 -14.64
N PHE A 492 -10.82 2.98 -13.40
CA PHE A 492 -11.02 3.96 -12.34
C PHE A 492 -9.94 3.79 -11.28
N VAL A 493 -9.23 4.85 -10.91
CA VAL A 493 -8.06 4.77 -10.03
C VAL A 493 -8.23 5.78 -8.91
N VAL A 494 -8.02 5.35 -7.67
CA VAL A 494 -8.12 6.20 -6.48
C VAL A 494 -6.78 6.26 -5.77
N GLY A 495 -6.24 7.48 -5.63
CA GLY A 495 -5.14 7.78 -4.72
C GLY A 495 -5.64 8.62 -3.53
N THR A 496 -4.91 8.60 -2.41
CA THR A 496 -5.22 9.41 -1.23
C THR A 496 -4.15 10.48 -1.00
N GLU A 497 -4.55 11.70 -0.64
CA GLU A 497 -3.65 12.86 -0.54
C GLU A 497 -2.53 12.66 0.50
N ARG A 498 -2.80 11.90 1.57
CA ARG A 498 -1.86 11.63 2.67
C ARG A 498 -1.46 10.15 2.75
N ASP A 499 -1.41 9.48 1.60
CA ASP A 499 -1.00 8.08 1.55
C ASP A 499 0.52 7.94 1.70
N HIS A 500 0.98 7.34 2.80
CA HIS A 500 2.40 6.98 2.98
C HIS A 500 2.70 5.53 2.57
N VAL A 501 1.66 4.70 2.41
CA VAL A 501 1.77 3.27 2.07
C VAL A 501 1.77 3.07 0.56
N SER A 502 0.94 3.83 -0.16
CA SER A 502 0.84 3.85 -1.61
C SER A 502 0.72 5.29 -2.08
N PRO A 503 1.83 6.06 -2.07
CA PRO A 503 1.81 7.48 -2.39
C PRO A 503 1.07 7.73 -3.69
N TRP A 504 0.13 8.68 -3.69
CA TRP A 504 -0.72 8.92 -4.85
C TRP A 504 0.09 9.28 -6.10
N GLY A 505 1.28 9.88 -5.93
CA GLY A 505 2.21 10.16 -7.02
C GLY A 505 2.72 8.90 -7.72
N SER A 506 2.90 7.80 -6.97
CA SER A 506 3.24 6.48 -7.50
C SER A 506 2.03 5.84 -8.19
N VAL A 507 0.87 5.86 -7.53
CA VAL A 507 -0.41 5.39 -8.10
C VAL A 507 -0.74 6.12 -9.42
N TYR A 508 -0.43 7.41 -9.51
CA TYR A 508 -0.66 8.24 -10.70
C TYR A 508 0.19 7.80 -11.91
N LYS A 509 1.33 7.12 -11.70
CA LYS A 509 2.19 6.62 -12.79
C LYS A 509 1.50 5.57 -13.66
N LEU A 510 0.38 4.99 -13.23
CA LEU A 510 -0.45 4.15 -14.11
C LEU A 510 -0.90 4.88 -15.39
N HIS A 511 -0.94 6.23 -15.37
CA HIS A 511 -1.15 7.03 -16.58
C HIS A 511 -0.05 6.85 -17.64
N LEU A 512 1.16 6.48 -17.26
CA LEU A 512 2.28 6.21 -18.17
C LEU A 512 2.25 4.77 -18.70
N LEU A 513 1.60 3.87 -17.95
CA LEU A 513 1.62 2.43 -18.20
C LEU A 513 0.36 1.89 -18.88
N THR A 514 -0.65 2.75 -19.12
CA THR A 514 -1.91 2.39 -19.78
C THR A 514 -2.28 3.41 -20.84
N HIS A 515 -2.99 2.99 -21.88
CA HIS A 515 -3.37 3.87 -23.01
C HIS A 515 -4.89 4.07 -23.17
N HIS A 516 -5.71 3.21 -22.57
CA HIS A 516 -7.16 3.32 -22.63
C HIS A 516 -7.72 4.43 -21.69
N ALA A 517 -9.03 4.60 -21.65
CA ALA A 517 -9.69 5.59 -20.80
C ALA A 517 -9.39 5.34 -19.31
N LEU A 518 -8.84 6.34 -18.62
CA LEU A 518 -8.48 6.26 -17.20
C LEU A 518 -9.10 7.45 -16.45
N THR A 519 -9.94 7.16 -15.47
CA THR A 519 -10.49 8.15 -14.53
C THR A 519 -9.70 8.11 -13.24
N PHE A 520 -8.96 9.17 -12.95
CA PHE A 520 -8.19 9.29 -11.72
C PHE A 520 -8.94 10.15 -10.72
N VAL A 521 -8.99 9.67 -9.48
CA VAL A 521 -9.57 10.35 -8.33
C VAL A 521 -8.52 10.49 -7.24
N LEU A 522 -8.33 11.72 -6.76
CA LEU A 522 -7.49 12.01 -5.60
C LEU A 522 -8.39 12.47 -4.45
N THR A 523 -8.40 11.73 -3.35
CA THR A 523 -9.29 12.02 -2.22
C THR A 523 -8.53 12.37 -0.95
N SER A 524 -9.15 13.22 -0.12
CA SER A 524 -8.66 13.60 1.21
C SER A 524 -8.53 12.40 2.16
N GLY A 525 -7.48 12.39 2.98
CA GLY A 525 -7.23 11.33 3.97
C GLY A 525 -5.95 10.56 3.72
N GLY A 526 -5.60 9.68 4.65
CA GLY A 526 -4.50 8.72 4.49
C GLY A 526 -4.95 7.41 3.86
N HIS A 527 -4.07 6.41 3.78
CA HIS A 527 -4.28 5.15 3.03
C HIS A 527 -5.67 4.52 3.21
N ASN A 528 -6.03 4.17 4.45
CA ASN A 528 -7.32 3.54 4.76
C ASN A 528 -8.44 4.59 4.86
N ALA A 529 -8.19 5.67 5.59
CA ALA A 529 -9.20 6.69 5.90
C ALA A 529 -9.66 7.45 4.64
N GLY A 530 -8.86 7.56 3.58
CA GLY A 530 -9.27 8.16 2.32
C GLY A 530 -10.11 7.20 1.45
N ILE A 531 -9.84 5.90 1.53
CA ILE A 531 -10.62 4.87 0.83
C ILE A 531 -11.97 4.64 1.54
N VAL A 532 -11.96 4.52 2.88
CA VAL A 532 -13.16 4.48 3.71
C VAL A 532 -13.70 5.90 3.90
N SER A 533 -14.48 6.36 2.91
CA SER A 533 -14.99 7.71 2.80
C SER A 533 -16.49 7.63 2.56
N GLU A 534 -17.27 7.28 3.58
CA GLU A 534 -18.72 7.13 3.45
C GLU A 534 -19.43 8.47 3.14
N PRO A 535 -20.53 8.45 2.37
CA PRO A 535 -21.32 9.65 2.12
C PRO A 535 -21.82 10.30 3.42
N GLY A 536 -21.60 11.60 3.55
CA GLY A 536 -22.01 12.37 4.74
C GLY A 536 -20.91 12.57 5.79
N HIS A 537 -19.74 11.93 5.64
CA HIS A 537 -18.60 12.20 6.53
C HIS A 537 -18.10 13.65 6.37
N PRO A 538 -18.04 14.46 7.44
CA PRO A 538 -17.59 15.85 7.37
C PRO A 538 -16.13 15.99 6.90
N GLY A 539 -15.82 17.07 6.19
CA GLY A 539 -14.45 17.43 5.80
C GLY A 539 -13.82 16.52 4.74
N ARG A 540 -14.62 15.73 4.01
CA ARG A 540 -14.16 14.95 2.86
C ARG A 540 -14.26 15.74 1.58
N HIS A 541 -13.25 15.61 0.73
CA HIS A 541 -13.25 16.13 -0.64
C HIS A 541 -12.49 15.19 -1.58
N TYR A 542 -12.71 15.35 -2.88
CA TYR A 542 -11.96 14.66 -3.92
C TYR A 542 -11.80 15.49 -5.19
N ARG A 543 -10.78 15.19 -5.98
CA ARG A 543 -10.57 15.70 -7.34
C ARG A 543 -10.75 14.56 -8.32
N ARG A 544 -11.36 14.82 -9.48
CA ARG A 544 -11.56 13.83 -10.54
C ARG A 544 -11.18 14.39 -11.90
N ALA A 545 -10.42 13.63 -12.66
CA ALA A 545 -10.24 13.87 -14.09
C ALA A 545 -10.23 12.55 -14.86
N THR A 546 -10.64 12.59 -16.13
CA THR A 546 -10.60 11.42 -17.01
C THR A 546 -9.69 11.71 -18.19
N ARG A 547 -8.63 10.91 -18.35
CA ARG A 547 -7.83 10.84 -19.57
C ARG A 547 -8.61 10.01 -20.60
N LYS A 548 -8.96 10.62 -21.73
CA LYS A 548 -9.55 9.91 -22.88
C LYS A 548 -8.48 9.07 -23.61
N PRO A 549 -8.85 7.99 -24.31
CA PRO A 549 -7.92 7.26 -25.16
C PRO A 549 -7.20 8.20 -26.15
N GLY A 550 -5.89 8.06 -26.28
CA GLY A 550 -5.06 8.89 -27.16
C GLY A 550 -4.80 10.33 -26.69
N ALA A 551 -5.34 10.75 -25.54
CA ALA A 551 -5.02 12.06 -24.96
C ALA A 551 -3.57 12.07 -24.43
N PRO A 552 -2.86 13.22 -24.52
CA PRO A 552 -1.51 13.34 -24.00
C PRO A 552 -1.48 13.16 -22.48
N TYR A 553 -0.31 12.78 -21.96
CA TYR A 553 -0.07 12.71 -20.53
C TYR A 553 -0.19 14.10 -19.90
N ARG A 554 -0.95 14.18 -18.81
CA ARG A 554 -1.05 15.36 -17.95
C ARG A 554 -0.26 15.08 -16.68
N SER A 555 0.68 15.96 -16.35
CA SER A 555 1.49 15.76 -15.16
C SER A 555 0.64 15.76 -13.89
N ARG A 556 1.13 15.10 -12.84
CA ARG A 556 0.46 15.07 -11.53
C ARG A 556 0.27 16.47 -10.93
N HIS A 557 1.20 17.39 -11.20
CA HIS A 557 1.12 18.79 -10.77
C HIS A 557 0.03 19.56 -11.51
N ASP A 558 -0.03 19.40 -12.83
CA ASP A 558 -1.09 20.01 -13.64
C ASP A 558 -2.46 19.45 -13.24
N PHE A 559 -2.55 18.14 -12.96
CA PHE A 559 -3.74 17.49 -12.42
C PHE A 559 -4.27 18.21 -11.17
N VAL A 560 -3.44 18.35 -10.13
CA VAL A 560 -3.85 19.02 -8.89
C VAL A 560 -4.18 20.50 -9.11
N ARG A 561 -3.39 21.20 -9.92
CA ARG A 561 -3.53 22.65 -10.17
C ARG A 561 -4.81 22.99 -10.92
N GLU A 562 -5.20 22.20 -11.92
CA GLU A 562 -6.31 22.57 -12.83
C GLU A 562 -7.57 21.73 -12.61
N THR A 563 -7.56 20.82 -11.63
CA THR A 563 -8.76 20.04 -11.25
C THR A 563 -9.27 20.49 -9.89
N ALA A 564 -10.43 21.15 -9.91
CA ALA A 564 -11.10 21.62 -8.70
C ALA A 564 -11.50 20.46 -7.78
N ALA A 565 -11.43 20.71 -6.47
CA ALA A 565 -11.96 19.79 -5.47
C ALA A 565 -13.49 19.83 -5.48
N VAL A 566 -14.09 18.67 -5.25
CA VAL A 566 -15.52 18.46 -5.06
C VAL A 566 -15.71 17.99 -3.62
N ASP A 567 -16.59 18.66 -2.89
CA ASP A 567 -16.91 18.32 -1.51
C ASP A 567 -17.71 17.01 -1.45
N GLY A 568 -17.43 16.21 -0.42
CA GLY A 568 -18.09 14.96 -0.13
C GLY A 568 -17.27 13.71 -0.47
N SER A 569 -17.97 12.58 -0.44
CA SER A 569 -17.40 11.25 -0.68
C SER A 569 -17.19 10.99 -2.17
N TRP A 570 -16.05 10.38 -2.51
CA TRP A 570 -15.80 9.90 -3.87
C TRP A 570 -16.62 8.65 -4.23
N TRP A 571 -17.22 7.95 -3.25
CA TRP A 571 -18.02 6.74 -3.49
C TRP A 571 -19.23 7.02 -4.38
N THR A 572 -19.87 8.17 -4.22
CA THR A 572 -21.02 8.58 -5.07
C THR A 572 -20.58 8.77 -6.52
N CYS A 573 -19.44 9.44 -6.72
CA CYS A 573 -18.83 9.61 -8.03
C CYS A 573 -18.46 8.27 -8.68
N TRP A 574 -17.96 7.33 -7.88
CA TRP A 574 -17.60 6.00 -8.38
C TRP A 574 -18.83 5.17 -8.73
N ARG A 575 -19.87 5.18 -7.90
CA ARG A 575 -21.17 4.56 -8.19
C ARG A 575 -21.73 5.07 -9.52
N ASP A 576 -21.73 6.38 -9.73
CA ASP A 576 -22.25 6.98 -10.97
C ASP A 576 -21.42 6.54 -12.20
N TRP A 577 -20.09 6.48 -12.05
CA TRP A 577 -19.18 5.99 -13.08
C TRP A 577 -19.40 4.50 -13.42
N LEU A 578 -19.68 3.67 -12.41
CA LEU A 578 -20.03 2.26 -12.61
C LEU A 578 -21.37 2.14 -13.35
N HIS A 579 -22.39 2.86 -12.90
CA HIS A 579 -23.73 2.84 -13.48
C HIS A 579 -23.72 3.24 -14.97
N GLU A 580 -22.96 4.29 -15.34
CA GLU A 580 -22.75 4.68 -16.75
C GLU A 580 -22.19 3.54 -17.63
N ARG A 581 -21.54 2.55 -17.03
CA ARG A 581 -20.86 1.45 -17.73
C ARG A 581 -21.59 0.12 -17.60
N SER A 582 -22.55 -0.01 -16.70
CA SER A 582 -23.40 -1.19 -16.62
C SER A 582 -24.38 -1.23 -17.79
N SER A 583 -24.71 -2.43 -18.26
CA SER A 583 -25.57 -2.62 -19.45
C SER A 583 -27.08 -2.52 -19.16
N GLY A 584 -27.45 -2.07 -17.96
CA GLY A 584 -28.81 -1.98 -17.45
C GLY A 584 -29.06 -2.91 -16.26
N ASP A 585 -30.32 -2.99 -15.83
CA ASP A 585 -30.70 -3.72 -14.62
C ASP A 585 -31.33 -5.09 -14.91
N VAL A 586 -31.06 -6.06 -14.04
CA VAL A 586 -31.67 -7.39 -13.99
C VAL A 586 -32.38 -7.62 -12.65
N PRO A 587 -33.28 -8.61 -12.51
CA PRO A 587 -33.79 -9.01 -11.21
C PRO A 587 -32.66 -9.35 -10.23
N ALA A 588 -32.83 -8.98 -8.96
CA ALA A 588 -31.84 -9.23 -7.93
C ALA A 588 -31.50 -10.72 -7.78
N ARG A 589 -30.20 -11.02 -7.62
CA ARG A 589 -29.67 -12.38 -7.53
C ARG A 589 -29.41 -12.70 -6.05
N ALA A 590 -30.31 -13.47 -5.43
CA ALA A 590 -30.06 -13.97 -4.08
C ALA A 590 -28.91 -15.00 -4.09
N PRO A 591 -27.97 -14.95 -3.14
CA PRO A 591 -26.93 -15.96 -3.04
C PRO A 591 -27.55 -17.34 -2.76
N ALA A 592 -27.03 -18.38 -3.40
CA ALA A 592 -27.39 -19.75 -3.06
C ALA A 592 -27.06 -20.04 -1.59
N ALA A 593 -27.68 -21.08 -0.99
CA ALA A 593 -27.51 -21.42 0.43
C ALA A 593 -26.03 -21.46 0.90
N GLY A 594 -25.10 -21.77 -0.03
CA GLY A 594 -23.67 -21.55 0.14
C GLY A 594 -22.99 -22.53 1.09
N LEU A 595 -21.73 -22.25 1.42
CA LEU A 595 -20.88 -22.99 2.36
C LEU A 595 -20.92 -22.42 3.80
N GLY A 596 -21.85 -21.48 4.06
CA GLY A 596 -21.98 -20.75 5.31
C GLY A 596 -22.37 -19.29 5.09
N ALA A 597 -22.79 -18.62 6.16
CA ALA A 597 -23.05 -17.18 6.13
C ALA A 597 -21.73 -16.38 6.03
N ALA A 598 -21.79 -15.18 5.45
CA ALA A 598 -20.76 -14.17 5.62
C ALA A 598 -20.60 -13.85 7.12
N PRO A 599 -19.39 -13.52 7.61
CA PRO A 599 -18.20 -13.15 6.82
C PRO A 599 -17.32 -14.36 6.41
N GLY A 600 -17.80 -15.59 6.60
CA GLY A 600 -17.07 -16.82 6.29
C GLY A 600 -16.20 -17.30 7.45
N THR A 601 -15.35 -18.29 7.18
CA THR A 601 -14.51 -18.93 8.20
C THR A 601 -13.07 -18.48 8.14
N TYR A 602 -12.58 -18.07 6.97
CA TYR A 602 -11.17 -17.69 6.78
C TYR A 602 -10.84 -16.35 7.43
N VAL A 603 -11.78 -15.40 7.42
CA VAL A 603 -11.64 -14.12 8.12
C VAL A 603 -11.51 -14.26 9.64
N LEU A 604 -11.98 -15.37 10.21
CA LEU A 604 -11.95 -15.62 11.65
C LEU A 604 -10.63 -16.26 12.11
N GLN A 605 -9.75 -16.64 11.18
CA GLN A 605 -8.46 -17.24 11.48
C GLN A 605 -7.47 -16.19 12.02
N THR A 606 -6.67 -16.58 13.00
CA THR A 606 -5.67 -15.72 13.68
C THR A 606 -4.25 -16.18 13.42
#